data_AF-A0A7Y5LZC0-F1
#
_entry.id   AF-A0A7Y5LZC0-F1
#
_cell.length_a   1.000
_cell.length_b   1.000
_cell.length_c   1.000
_cell.angle_alpha   90.00
_cell.angle_beta   90.00
_cell.angle_gamma   90.00
#
_symmetry.space_group_name_H-M   'P 1'
#
loop_
_entity.id
_entity.type
_entity.pdbx_description
1 polymer ?
#
loop_
_entity_poly.entity_id
_entity_poly.type
_entity_poly.pdbx_seq_one_letter_code
_entity_poly.pdbx_strand_id
1 'polypeptide(L)'
;MLSAALAVWAVTSFTLLDEDYGAVPPPDPAHLGHTDVFVVDAKDRVVRGPVVADYAGRYSRDPRWPLRLAELEAELPGAVEFVRERLGLGDRPAPPFRIRFRDDEEMPSPLFMSVFQELEGGAARPLIVVGVDALVAGRYDLKQTLRHELAHCWHLWSLGAPFYAQPRWIQEGLADWATGPDCDRLRRLYLDECGSPDIDPAAVLVNGMDGRQERRDYGESWLAFLMIEREFGISAVHGLVAGLFSEGSPQVALQRVTGWDYEEFKRRARAWAADLVREETGDWAAYVAAKRGYLAKEHDAAEAAYDTYLREYPSGAFRALALAESADLRLLRGDPDGARARVDAIASAAPVGALARRCLHLRIRIARAEKDWPAVERLCLDFIHDFEWDDNGATRDVRTALPEARRKMLRAKEGGITSEPVPGEADPEFR
;
A
#
# COMPACT_ATOMS: atom_id res chain seq x y z
N MET A 1 -10.32 -51.90 -30.56
CA MET A 1 -9.24 -51.01 -31.03
C MET A 1 -9.62 -49.59 -30.64
N LEU A 2 -8.78 -48.93 -29.82
CA LEU A 2 -8.86 -47.54 -29.30
C LEU A 2 -10.12 -47.27 -28.43
N SER A 3 -10.13 -47.33 -27.10
CA SER A 3 -9.20 -46.99 -26.02
C SER A 3 -8.95 -45.49 -25.80
N ALA A 4 -9.47 -45.02 -24.65
CA ALA A 4 -8.93 -44.01 -23.74
C ALA A 4 -8.91 -42.54 -24.17
N ALA A 5 -9.88 -41.76 -23.67
CA ALA A 5 -9.67 -40.43 -23.08
C ALA A 5 -11.00 -39.86 -22.56
N LEU A 6 -11.38 -40.20 -21.32
CA LEU A 6 -12.26 -39.42 -20.44
C LEU A 6 -12.50 -40.22 -19.15
N ALA A 7 -12.36 -39.56 -18.01
CA ALA A 7 -12.58 -40.05 -16.64
C ALA A 7 -11.42 -40.78 -15.93
N VAL A 8 -10.44 -40.02 -15.43
CA VAL A 8 -9.82 -40.25 -14.11
C VAL A 8 -9.30 -38.91 -13.59
N TRP A 9 -9.94 -38.31 -12.58
CA TRP A 9 -9.27 -37.61 -11.47
C TRP A 9 -10.31 -37.05 -10.48
N ALA A 10 -10.81 -37.92 -9.60
CA ALA A 10 -11.40 -37.51 -8.33
C ALA A 10 -11.27 -38.68 -7.36
N VAL A 11 -10.61 -38.42 -6.22
CA VAL A 11 -10.62 -39.21 -4.99
C VAL A 11 -9.91 -40.57 -5.04
N THR A 12 -8.61 -40.58 -4.77
CA THR A 12 -7.99 -41.34 -3.66
C THR A 12 -6.48 -41.14 -3.68
N SER A 13 -5.94 -40.43 -2.70
CA SER A 13 -4.64 -40.70 -2.04
C SER A 13 -4.42 -39.68 -0.92
N PHE A 14 -4.95 -40.02 0.26
CA PHE A 14 -4.32 -39.67 1.53
C PHE A 14 -3.13 -40.63 1.71
N THR A 15 -2.13 -40.20 2.50
CA THR A 15 -0.91 -40.92 2.93
C THR A 15 0.17 -41.22 1.88
N LEU A 16 1.22 -40.38 1.88
CA LEU A 16 2.66 -40.72 1.92
C LEU A 16 3.47 -39.63 1.20
N LEU A 17 3.94 -38.62 1.93
CA LEU A 17 5.25 -37.99 1.79
C LEU A 17 5.64 -37.43 3.16
N ASP A 18 6.09 -38.35 4.02
CA ASP A 18 7.05 -38.08 5.08
C ASP A 18 8.40 -37.99 4.33
N GLU A 19 8.77 -36.80 3.88
CA GLU A 19 10.13 -36.53 3.43
C GLU A 19 10.76 -35.61 4.45
N ASP A 20 11.80 -36.14 5.11
CA ASP A 20 12.76 -35.43 5.93
C ASP A 20 13.09 -34.07 5.31
N TYR A 21 12.53 -33.00 5.90
CA TYR A 21 13.12 -31.67 5.79
C TYR A 21 14.44 -31.70 6.57
N GLY A 22 15.46 -32.29 5.96
CA GLY A 22 16.84 -32.10 6.37
C GLY A 22 17.10 -30.61 6.48
N ALA A 23 17.72 -30.20 7.60
CA ALA A 23 18.08 -28.81 7.88
C ALA A 23 18.60 -28.14 6.60
N VAL A 24 17.82 -27.19 6.07
CA VAL A 24 18.30 -26.31 5.00
C VAL A 24 19.54 -25.63 5.57
N PRO A 25 20.75 -25.87 5.02
CA PRO A 25 21.93 -25.19 5.51
C PRO A 25 21.68 -23.68 5.42
N PRO A 26 22.10 -22.89 6.42
CA PRO A 26 21.97 -21.45 6.33
C PRO A 26 22.55 -20.98 4.98
N PRO A 27 21.89 -20.04 4.28
CA PRO A 27 22.34 -19.58 2.98
C PRO A 27 23.81 -19.17 3.08
N ASP A 28 24.61 -19.61 2.10
CA ASP A 28 26.00 -19.22 1.98
C ASP A 28 26.10 -17.68 1.99
N PRO A 29 26.81 -17.05 2.95
CA PRO A 29 26.93 -15.60 3.00
C PRO A 29 27.60 -15.02 1.74
N ALA A 30 28.31 -15.82 0.93
CA ALA A 30 28.83 -15.40 -0.37
C ALA A 30 27.75 -15.31 -1.47
N HIS A 31 26.54 -15.83 -1.21
CA HIS A 31 25.37 -15.75 -2.09
C HIS A 31 24.31 -14.74 -1.60
N LEU A 32 24.64 -13.89 -0.63
CA LEU A 32 23.92 -12.63 -0.39
C LEU A 32 24.21 -11.70 -1.59
N GLY A 33 23.55 -12.01 -2.71
CA GLY A 33 23.69 -11.33 -3.99
C GLY A 33 23.45 -9.83 -3.82
N HIS A 34 24.34 -9.05 -4.42
CA HIS A 34 24.19 -7.61 -4.64
C HIS A 34 23.52 -6.86 -3.47
N THR A 35 24.18 -6.79 -2.31
CA THR A 35 23.95 -5.60 -1.47
C THR A 35 24.39 -4.42 -2.32
N ASP A 36 23.43 -3.65 -2.83
CA ASP A 36 23.69 -2.38 -3.51
C ASP A 36 24.38 -1.45 -2.52
N VAL A 37 25.71 -1.56 -2.43
CA VAL A 37 26.54 -0.68 -1.62
C VAL A 37 26.64 0.63 -2.38
N PHE A 38 25.95 1.65 -1.89
CA PHE A 38 26.06 3.00 -2.43
C PHE A 38 27.40 3.60 -1.99
N VAL A 39 28.24 3.92 -2.96
CA VAL A 39 29.48 4.69 -2.75
C VAL A 39 29.16 6.17 -2.89
N VAL A 40 29.49 6.93 -1.85
CA VAL A 40 29.25 8.39 -1.77
C VAL A 40 30.25 9.17 -2.61
N ASP A 41 29.77 10.15 -3.37
CA ASP A 41 30.61 11.16 -4.03
C ASP A 41 31.06 12.19 -2.98
N ALA A 42 32.35 12.53 -2.95
CA ALA A 42 32.94 13.52 -2.04
C ALA A 42 32.41 14.97 -2.26
N LYS A 43 31.38 15.15 -3.09
CA LYS A 43 30.83 16.43 -3.55
C LYS A 43 29.43 16.73 -3.00
N ASP A 44 28.95 15.99 -2.00
CA ASP A 44 27.66 16.26 -1.35
C ASP A 44 27.52 17.76 -1.02
N ARG A 45 26.62 18.44 -1.74
CA ARG A 45 26.68 19.91 -1.89
C ARG A 45 26.20 20.67 -0.66
N VAL A 46 25.27 20.09 0.11
CA VAL A 46 24.75 20.66 1.36
C VAL A 46 24.20 19.54 2.26
N VAL A 47 24.67 19.46 3.50
CA VAL A 47 24.13 18.58 4.54
C VAL A 47 23.36 19.43 5.56
N ARG A 48 22.08 19.11 5.80
CA ARG A 48 21.20 19.74 6.78
C ARG A 48 20.73 18.71 7.80
N GLY A 49 21.56 18.49 8.83
CA GLY A 49 21.33 17.38 9.77
C GLY A 49 21.41 16.03 9.05
N PRO A 50 20.40 15.13 9.16
CA PRO A 50 20.39 13.86 8.44
C PRO A 50 20.00 14.00 6.95
N VAL A 51 19.50 15.15 6.52
CA VAL A 51 19.05 15.35 5.13
C VAL A 51 20.20 15.86 4.26
N VAL A 52 20.50 15.15 3.19
CA VAL A 52 21.48 15.56 2.17
C VAL A 52 20.71 16.20 1.02
N ALA A 53 20.81 17.53 0.90
CA ALA A 53 20.14 18.29 -0.16
C ALA A 53 21.07 18.45 -1.37
N ASP A 54 21.59 17.34 -1.88
CA ASP A 54 22.50 17.24 -3.03
C ASP A 54 21.78 17.04 -4.37
N TYR A 55 20.45 16.96 -4.35
CA TYR A 55 19.63 16.67 -5.51
C TYR A 55 19.79 17.69 -6.65
N ALA A 56 20.30 17.19 -7.78
CA ALA A 56 20.47 17.96 -9.02
C ALA A 56 19.69 17.36 -10.21
N GLY A 57 18.74 16.46 -9.93
CA GLY A 57 17.95 15.76 -10.94
C GLY A 57 16.85 16.61 -11.58
N ARG A 58 15.91 15.92 -12.25
CA ARG A 58 14.83 16.51 -13.08
C ARG A 58 14.03 17.60 -12.38
N TYR A 59 13.73 17.44 -11.09
CA TYR A 59 12.87 18.34 -10.31
C TYR A 59 13.64 19.42 -9.55
N SER A 60 14.96 19.55 -9.75
CA SER A 60 15.78 20.54 -9.03
C SER A 60 15.33 22.00 -9.23
N ARG A 61 14.58 22.27 -10.30
CA ARG A 61 13.97 23.58 -10.62
C ARG A 61 12.45 23.61 -10.44
N ASP A 62 11.83 22.51 -10.04
CA ASP A 62 10.39 22.47 -9.78
C ASP A 62 10.09 23.28 -8.51
N PRO A 63 9.17 24.27 -8.54
CA PRO A 63 8.86 25.07 -7.36
C PRO A 63 8.25 24.26 -6.21
N ARG A 64 7.71 23.07 -6.46
CA ARG A 64 7.16 22.16 -5.44
C ARG A 64 8.25 21.43 -4.66
N TRP A 65 9.40 21.18 -5.27
CA TRP A 65 10.53 20.48 -4.65
C TRP A 65 10.96 21.10 -3.31
N PRO A 66 11.28 22.40 -3.21
CA PRO A 66 11.68 23.00 -1.93
C PRO A 66 10.56 22.97 -0.88
N LEU A 67 9.28 22.95 -1.28
CA LEU A 67 8.15 22.84 -0.35
C LEU A 67 8.08 21.43 0.26
N ARG A 68 8.22 20.38 -0.57
CA ARG A 68 8.21 18.98 -0.10
C ARG A 68 9.44 18.64 0.73
N LEU A 69 10.60 19.19 0.37
CA LEU A 69 11.81 19.05 1.19
C LEU A 69 11.60 19.65 2.58
N ALA A 70 11.03 20.86 2.66
CA ALA A 70 10.73 21.51 3.94
C ALA A 70 9.70 20.74 4.77
N GLU A 71 8.68 20.15 4.11
CA GLU A 71 7.70 19.27 4.77
C GLU A 71 8.35 18.03 5.39
N LEU A 72 9.23 17.35 4.63
CA LEU A 72 9.99 16.19 5.12
C LEU A 72 10.91 16.58 6.29
N GLU A 73 11.65 17.68 6.16
CA GLU A 73 12.51 18.21 7.23
C GLU A 73 11.71 18.52 8.51
N ALA A 74 10.48 19.02 8.37
CA ALA A 74 9.60 19.35 9.49
C ALA A 74 9.00 18.11 10.18
N GLU A 75 8.63 17.07 9.43
CA GLU A 75 8.05 15.84 10.00
C GLU A 75 9.10 14.95 10.68
N LEU A 76 10.36 15.01 10.23
CA LEU A 76 11.40 14.06 10.62
C LEU A 76 11.62 13.93 12.14
N PRO A 77 11.73 15.00 12.95
CA PRO A 77 11.92 14.87 14.39
C PRO A 77 10.76 14.13 15.07
N GLY A 78 9.52 14.41 14.66
CA GLY A 78 8.32 13.75 15.18
C GLY A 78 8.22 12.29 14.76
N ALA A 79 8.63 11.96 13.53
CA ALA A 79 8.68 10.59 13.05
C ALA A 79 9.73 9.75 13.77
N VAL A 80 10.94 10.29 14.00
CA VAL A 80 12.01 9.62 14.75
C VAL A 80 11.55 9.31 16.18
N GLU A 81 10.94 10.29 16.85
CA GLU A 81 10.46 10.12 18.22
C GLU A 81 9.33 9.09 18.30
N PHE A 82 8.36 9.19 17.39
CA PHE A 82 7.25 8.24 17.32
C PHE A 82 7.74 6.80 17.15
N VAL A 83 8.67 6.56 16.23
CA VAL A 83 9.23 5.22 15.99
C VAL A 83 10.04 4.74 17.21
N ARG A 84 10.81 5.63 17.85
CA ARG A 84 11.57 5.31 19.08
C ARG A 84 10.65 4.84 20.20
N GLU A 85 9.59 5.58 20.48
CA GLU A 85 8.58 5.25 21.49
C GLU A 85 7.86 3.95 21.12
N ARG A 86 7.42 3.83 19.87
CA ARG A 86 6.66 2.66 19.39
C ARG A 86 7.48 1.37 19.45
N LEU A 87 8.78 1.44 19.17
CA LEU A 87 9.71 0.31 19.29
C LEU A 87 10.15 0.02 20.74
N GLY A 88 9.74 0.84 21.71
CA GLY A 88 10.09 0.64 23.12
C GLY A 88 11.58 0.86 23.43
N LEU A 89 12.25 1.75 22.69
CA LEU A 89 13.71 1.91 22.76
C LEU A 89 14.19 2.83 23.90
N GLY A 90 13.27 3.39 24.69
CA GLY A 90 13.59 4.32 25.78
C GLY A 90 14.51 5.46 25.32
N ASP A 91 15.46 5.87 26.15
CA ASP A 91 16.40 6.98 25.88
C ASP A 91 17.56 6.61 24.93
N ARG A 92 17.44 5.52 24.18
CA ARG A 92 18.46 5.16 23.19
C ARG A 92 18.57 6.28 22.14
N PRO A 93 19.79 6.74 21.82
CA PRO A 93 19.97 7.77 20.79
C PRO A 93 19.54 7.24 19.42
N ALA A 94 18.96 8.13 18.62
CA ALA A 94 18.59 7.82 17.23
C ALA A 94 19.80 7.34 16.43
N PRO A 95 19.63 6.36 15.53
CA PRO A 95 20.70 5.91 14.66
C PRO A 95 21.18 7.08 13.79
N PRO A 96 22.49 7.19 13.51
CA PRO A 96 22.99 8.18 12.56
C PRO A 96 22.65 7.74 11.14
N PHE A 97 21.46 8.11 10.65
CA PHE A 97 21.01 7.85 9.28
C PHE A 97 21.15 9.08 8.38
N ARG A 98 21.12 8.87 7.07
CA ARG A 98 21.03 9.92 6.05
C ARG A 98 19.79 9.76 5.19
N ILE A 99 19.31 10.87 4.62
CA ILE A 99 18.26 10.90 3.61
C ILE A 99 18.84 11.52 2.33
N ARG A 100 18.75 10.80 1.21
CA ARG A 100 19.13 11.26 -0.13
C ARG A 100 17.94 11.17 -1.09
N PHE A 101 18.06 11.89 -2.20
CA PHE A 101 16.99 12.06 -3.18
C PHE A 101 17.46 11.66 -4.57
N ARG A 102 16.64 10.90 -5.29
CA ARG A 102 16.92 10.48 -6.68
C ARG A 102 15.67 10.58 -7.55
N ASP A 103 15.86 10.69 -8.85
CA ASP A 103 14.78 10.51 -9.81
C ASP A 103 14.32 9.03 -9.75
N ASP A 104 13.01 8.78 -9.85
CA ASP A 104 12.45 7.42 -9.64
C ASP A 104 13.02 6.40 -10.64
N GLU A 105 13.34 6.84 -11.86
CA GLU A 105 13.98 6.02 -12.92
C GLU A 105 15.37 5.50 -12.54
N GLU A 106 16.05 6.13 -11.58
CA GLU A 106 17.36 5.72 -11.10
C GLU A 106 17.30 4.78 -9.90
N MET A 107 16.09 4.43 -9.44
CA MET A 107 15.91 3.55 -8.29
C MET A 107 15.79 2.08 -8.72
N PRO A 108 16.39 1.15 -7.96
CA PRO A 108 16.35 -0.28 -8.29
C PRO A 108 14.97 -0.91 -8.08
N SER A 109 14.03 -0.20 -7.44
CA SER A 109 12.71 -0.66 -7.09
C SER A 109 11.69 0.47 -7.28
N PRO A 110 10.43 0.18 -7.69
CA PRO A 110 9.36 1.18 -7.75
C PRO A 110 8.92 1.70 -6.35
N LEU A 111 9.62 1.30 -5.29
CA LEU A 111 9.39 1.77 -3.94
C LEU A 111 9.76 3.25 -3.83
N PHE A 112 8.82 4.09 -3.41
CA PHE A 112 9.02 5.54 -3.31
C PHE A 112 10.05 5.98 -2.26
N MET A 113 10.33 5.11 -1.28
CA MET A 113 11.33 5.30 -0.26
C MET A 113 11.90 3.93 0.13
N SER A 114 13.20 3.84 0.42
CA SER A 114 13.82 2.58 0.86
C SER A 114 15.07 2.82 1.69
N VAL A 115 15.32 1.96 2.67
CA VAL A 115 16.58 1.93 3.43
C VAL A 115 17.63 1.06 2.77
N PHE A 116 18.82 1.63 2.60
CA PHE A 116 20.03 0.99 2.16
C PHE A 116 21.14 1.13 3.20
N GLN A 117 22.29 0.50 2.92
CA GLN A 117 23.50 0.66 3.70
C GLN A 117 24.51 1.50 2.93
N GLU A 118 24.95 2.60 3.55
CA GLU A 118 26.04 3.44 3.07
C GLU A 118 27.32 3.09 3.84
N LEU A 119 28.45 3.00 3.15
CA LEU A 119 29.76 2.86 3.79
C LEU A 119 30.41 4.24 3.91
N GLU A 120 30.54 4.74 5.14
CA GLU A 120 31.23 6.00 5.43
C GLU A 120 32.37 5.77 6.41
N GLY A 121 33.60 6.04 5.97
CA GLY A 121 34.79 5.89 6.81
C GLY A 121 35.01 4.45 7.33
N GLY A 122 34.55 3.45 6.58
CA GLY A 122 34.58 2.04 6.97
C GLY A 122 33.45 1.60 7.90
N ALA A 123 32.53 2.50 8.28
CA ALA A 123 31.34 2.17 9.05
C ALA A 123 30.09 2.10 8.15
N ALA A 124 29.27 1.09 8.38
CA ALA A 124 27.95 0.96 7.79
C ALA A 124 26.96 1.91 8.45
N ARG A 125 26.22 2.70 7.66
CA ARG A 125 25.14 3.57 8.14
C ARG A 125 23.86 3.36 7.35
N PRO A 126 22.68 3.43 8.00
CA PRO A 126 21.43 3.45 7.26
C PRO A 126 21.33 4.69 6.37
N LEU A 127 20.91 4.48 5.12
CA LEU A 127 20.65 5.51 4.13
C LEU A 127 19.23 5.34 3.60
N ILE A 128 18.37 6.31 3.89
CA ILE A 128 17.05 6.40 3.27
C ILE A 128 17.22 7.07 1.91
N VAL A 129 16.83 6.39 0.83
CA VAL A 129 16.73 6.99 -0.50
C VAL A 129 15.26 7.28 -0.78
N VAL A 130 14.97 8.50 -1.21
CA VAL A 130 13.63 9.01 -1.50
C VAL A 130 13.51 9.29 -2.99
N GLY A 131 12.51 8.69 -3.63
CA GLY A 131 12.11 9.01 -5.01
C GLY A 131 11.49 10.40 -5.07
N VAL A 132 12.11 11.30 -5.82
CA VAL A 132 11.70 12.70 -5.91
C VAL A 132 10.39 12.85 -6.67
N ASP A 133 10.14 12.03 -7.69
CA ASP A 133 8.94 12.14 -8.51
C ASP A 133 7.72 11.84 -7.64
N ALA A 134 7.78 10.76 -6.86
CA ALA A 134 6.75 10.38 -5.91
C ALA A 134 6.56 11.40 -4.78
N LEU A 135 7.64 11.96 -4.23
CA LEU A 135 7.58 12.97 -3.19
C LEU A 135 6.96 14.28 -3.71
N VAL A 136 7.41 14.77 -4.87
CA VAL A 136 6.89 15.98 -5.51
C VAL A 136 5.43 15.82 -5.89
N ALA A 137 5.05 14.65 -6.42
CA ALA A 137 3.68 14.32 -6.78
C ALA A 137 2.78 14.03 -5.55
N GLY A 138 3.34 13.87 -4.35
CA GLY A 138 2.56 13.50 -3.17
C GLY A 138 1.89 12.13 -3.29
N ARG A 139 2.54 11.18 -3.97
CA ARG A 139 1.99 9.86 -4.29
C ARG A 139 1.93 8.91 -3.08
N TYR A 140 2.51 9.26 -1.95
CA TYR A 140 2.50 8.46 -0.73
C TYR A 140 2.25 9.29 0.52
N ASP A 141 1.77 8.64 1.57
CA ASP A 141 1.69 9.22 2.91
C ASP A 141 3.12 9.38 3.45
N LEU A 142 3.69 10.57 3.28
CA LEU A 142 5.05 10.89 3.68
C LEU A 142 5.31 10.51 5.14
N LYS A 143 4.35 10.76 6.03
CA LYS A 143 4.48 10.50 7.45
C LYS A 143 4.52 9.00 7.74
N GLN A 144 3.61 8.24 7.15
CA GLN A 144 3.57 6.78 7.33
C GLN A 144 4.81 6.12 6.74
N THR A 145 5.16 6.46 5.49
CA THR A 145 6.33 5.92 4.79
C THR A 145 7.62 6.25 5.52
N LEU A 146 7.81 7.51 5.96
CA LEU A 146 9.00 7.90 6.70
C LEU A 146 9.15 7.10 8.01
N ARG A 147 8.05 6.86 8.73
CA ARG A 147 8.08 6.03 9.95
C ARG A 147 8.46 4.57 9.65
N HIS A 148 7.95 4.02 8.55
CA HIS A 148 8.29 2.66 8.09
C HIS A 148 9.81 2.57 7.83
N GLU A 149 10.36 3.47 7.01
CA GLU A 149 11.80 3.45 6.71
C GLU A 149 12.67 3.75 7.93
N LEU A 150 12.23 4.63 8.84
CA LEU A 150 12.96 4.87 10.09
C LEU A 150 13.02 3.61 10.97
N ALA A 151 11.98 2.77 10.98
CA ALA A 151 12.02 1.51 11.72
C ALA A 151 13.08 0.56 11.13
N HIS A 152 13.21 0.50 9.80
CA HIS A 152 14.32 -0.21 9.14
C HIS A 152 15.68 0.36 9.56
N CYS A 153 15.84 1.70 9.63
CA CYS A 153 17.08 2.32 10.11
C CYS A 153 17.47 1.88 11.53
N TRP A 154 16.51 1.82 12.47
CA TRP A 154 16.76 1.34 13.83
C TRP A 154 17.17 -0.13 13.87
N HIS A 155 16.53 -0.95 13.06
CA HIS A 155 16.78 -2.39 12.98
C HIS A 155 18.16 -2.67 12.35
N LEU A 156 18.44 -2.07 11.20
CA LEU A 156 19.73 -2.17 10.50
C LEU A 156 20.88 -1.63 11.36
N TRP A 157 20.70 -0.49 12.05
CA TRP A 157 21.72 0.05 12.94
C TRP A 157 22.03 -0.86 14.13
N SER A 158 21.01 -1.55 14.65
CA SER A 158 21.19 -2.43 15.80
C SER A 158 21.90 -3.73 15.44
N LEU A 159 21.59 -4.30 14.27
CA LEU A 159 22.13 -5.59 13.86
C LEU A 159 23.33 -5.52 12.92
N GLY A 160 23.45 -4.49 12.10
CA GLY A 160 24.38 -4.47 10.97
C GLY A 160 24.01 -5.53 9.93
N ALA A 161 25.00 -6.21 9.36
CA ALA A 161 24.79 -7.23 8.32
C ALA A 161 23.79 -8.35 8.69
N PRO A 162 23.72 -8.87 9.93
CA PRO A 162 22.68 -9.80 10.37
C PRO A 162 21.22 -9.37 10.14
N PHE A 163 20.95 -8.08 9.92
CA PHE A 163 19.62 -7.60 9.51
C PHE A 163 19.12 -8.32 8.24
N TYR A 164 19.98 -8.48 7.23
CA TYR A 164 19.59 -9.08 5.95
C TYR A 164 19.34 -10.59 6.04
N ALA A 165 19.80 -11.24 7.10
CA ALA A 165 19.52 -12.65 7.37
C ALA A 165 18.19 -12.87 8.10
N GLN A 166 17.54 -11.80 8.60
CA GLN A 166 16.23 -11.90 9.23
C GLN A 166 15.18 -12.33 8.19
N PRO A 167 14.17 -13.12 8.57
CA PRO A 167 13.00 -13.36 7.73
C PRO A 167 12.36 -12.04 7.31
N ARG A 168 11.97 -11.91 6.04
CA ARG A 168 11.41 -10.65 5.53
C ARG A 168 10.14 -10.22 6.25
N TRP A 169 9.32 -11.15 6.74
CA TRP A 169 8.15 -10.82 7.56
C TRP A 169 8.51 -10.11 8.87
N ILE A 170 9.68 -10.39 9.45
CA ILE A 170 10.19 -9.66 10.63
C ILE A 170 10.61 -8.25 10.20
N GLN A 171 11.37 -8.14 9.11
CA GLN A 171 11.88 -6.86 8.63
C GLN A 171 10.72 -5.90 8.31
N GLU A 172 9.82 -6.34 7.44
CA GLU A 172 8.71 -5.52 6.93
C GLU A 172 7.56 -5.43 7.94
N GLY A 173 7.21 -6.54 8.60
CA GLY A 173 6.12 -6.57 9.58
C GLY A 173 6.38 -5.67 10.79
N LEU A 174 7.64 -5.63 11.27
CA LEU A 174 8.02 -4.71 12.34
C LEU A 174 7.95 -3.25 11.88
N ALA A 175 8.48 -2.96 10.68
CA ALA A 175 8.48 -1.61 10.13
C ALA A 175 7.05 -1.09 9.93
N ASP A 176 6.17 -1.93 9.39
CA ASP A 176 4.76 -1.63 9.23
C ASP A 176 4.04 -1.42 10.57
N TRP A 177 4.29 -2.29 11.55
CA TRP A 177 3.70 -2.16 12.88
C TRP A 177 4.17 -0.89 13.61
N ALA A 178 5.42 -0.50 13.39
CA ALA A 178 6.01 0.71 13.93
C ALA A 178 5.39 2.00 13.35
N THR A 179 4.67 1.93 12.23
CA THR A 179 3.95 3.10 11.68
C THR A 179 2.75 3.53 12.52
N GLY A 180 2.27 2.64 13.41
CA GLY A 180 1.16 2.89 14.33
C GLY A 180 -0.15 2.21 13.90
N PRO A 181 -1.24 2.41 14.68
CA PRO A 181 -2.55 1.86 14.35
C PRO A 181 -3.09 2.54 13.10
N ASP A 182 -3.16 1.78 12.01
CA ASP A 182 -3.83 2.17 10.77
C ASP A 182 -5.04 1.27 10.58
N CYS A 183 -6.17 1.69 11.15
CA CYS A 183 -7.41 0.93 11.13
C CYS A 183 -7.93 0.66 9.71
N ASP A 184 -7.41 1.35 8.70
CA ASP A 184 -7.80 1.14 7.31
C ASP A 184 -6.78 0.33 6.51
N ARG A 185 -5.63 -0.05 7.09
CA ARG A 185 -4.59 -0.81 6.38
C ARG A 185 -5.10 -2.15 5.84
N LEU A 186 -5.76 -2.95 6.68
CA LEU A 186 -6.36 -4.21 6.24
C LEU A 186 -7.36 -3.99 5.12
N ARG A 187 -8.23 -2.98 5.28
CA ARG A 187 -9.20 -2.60 4.27
C ARG A 187 -8.51 -2.29 2.94
N ARG A 188 -7.50 -1.42 2.93
CA ARG A 188 -6.77 -1.07 1.70
C ARG A 188 -6.11 -2.28 1.06
N LEU A 189 -5.45 -3.14 1.85
CA LEU A 189 -4.86 -4.38 1.36
C LEU A 189 -5.91 -5.30 0.70
N TYR A 190 -7.10 -5.41 1.29
CA TYR A 190 -8.19 -6.16 0.62
C TYR A 190 -8.59 -5.55 -0.71
N LEU A 191 -8.71 -4.23 -0.77
CA LEU A 191 -9.16 -3.56 -2.00
C LEU A 191 -8.13 -3.67 -3.12
N ASP A 192 -6.85 -3.60 -2.76
CA ASP A 192 -5.76 -3.66 -3.72
C ASP A 192 -5.52 -5.12 -4.19
N GLU A 193 -5.60 -6.10 -3.29
CA GLU A 193 -5.18 -7.49 -3.57
C GLU A 193 -6.36 -8.44 -3.85
N CYS A 194 -7.55 -8.21 -3.28
CA CYS A 194 -8.72 -9.07 -3.42
C CYS A 194 -9.69 -8.57 -4.49
N GLY A 195 -9.18 -7.90 -5.52
CA GLY A 195 -9.98 -7.25 -6.59
C GLY A 195 -10.95 -8.17 -7.36
N SER A 196 -10.92 -9.49 -7.10
CA SER A 196 -11.92 -10.44 -7.55
C SER A 196 -12.92 -10.80 -6.44
N PRO A 197 -14.23 -10.71 -6.71
CA PRO A 197 -15.28 -11.13 -5.76
C PRO A 197 -15.22 -12.60 -5.35
N ASP A 198 -14.50 -13.45 -6.09
CA ASP A 198 -14.50 -14.89 -5.90
C ASP A 198 -13.40 -15.40 -4.98
N ILE A 199 -12.55 -14.51 -4.46
CA ILE A 199 -11.39 -14.89 -3.67
C ILE A 199 -11.66 -14.59 -2.18
N ASP A 200 -11.40 -15.59 -1.32
CA ASP A 200 -11.42 -15.42 0.13
C ASP A 200 -10.27 -14.49 0.55
N PRO A 201 -10.53 -13.30 1.10
CA PRO A 201 -9.49 -12.37 1.49
C PRO A 201 -8.48 -12.96 2.48
N ALA A 202 -8.93 -13.83 3.38
CA ALA A 202 -8.04 -14.51 4.34
C ALA A 202 -7.08 -15.46 3.63
N ALA A 203 -7.50 -16.09 2.53
CA ALA A 203 -6.63 -16.97 1.76
C ALA A 203 -5.56 -16.21 0.96
N VAL A 204 -5.81 -14.94 0.60
CA VAL A 204 -4.87 -14.08 -0.13
C VAL A 204 -3.88 -13.43 0.80
N LEU A 205 -4.37 -12.81 1.87
CA LEU A 205 -3.55 -12.02 2.79
C LEU A 205 -2.78 -12.86 3.80
N VAL A 206 -3.07 -14.17 3.91
CA VAL A 206 -2.47 -15.05 4.92
C VAL A 206 -1.92 -16.33 4.26
N ASN A 207 -0.77 -16.19 3.61
CA ASN A 207 -0.16 -17.20 2.75
C ASN A 207 1.09 -17.88 3.34
N GLY A 208 1.56 -17.44 4.51
CA GLY A 208 2.62 -18.05 5.29
C GLY A 208 3.87 -17.17 5.45
N MET A 209 4.36 -17.10 6.68
CA MET A 209 5.45 -16.19 7.09
C MET A 209 6.82 -16.54 6.48
N ASP A 210 7.11 -17.82 6.20
CA ASP A 210 8.39 -18.29 5.66
C ASP A 210 8.39 -18.44 4.12
N GLY A 211 7.29 -18.07 3.46
CA GLY A 211 7.15 -18.14 2.02
C GLY A 211 7.97 -17.08 1.28
N ARG A 212 7.99 -17.19 -0.06
CA ARG A 212 8.51 -16.10 -0.90
C ARG A 212 7.57 -14.90 -0.75
N GLN A 213 8.04 -13.90 -0.03
CA GLN A 213 7.27 -12.70 0.29
C GLN A 213 7.00 -11.86 -0.97
N GLU A 214 5.74 -11.86 -1.40
CA GLU A 214 5.16 -10.99 -2.41
C GLU A 214 4.54 -9.74 -1.75
N ARG A 215 4.17 -8.74 -2.56
CA ARG A 215 3.58 -7.47 -2.04
C ARG A 215 2.34 -7.72 -1.17
N ARG A 216 1.55 -8.74 -1.50
CA ARG A 216 0.35 -9.14 -0.74
C ARG A 216 0.65 -9.71 0.66
N ASP A 217 1.90 -10.10 0.94
CA ASP A 217 2.32 -10.79 2.17
C ASP A 217 2.71 -9.80 3.29
N TYR A 218 2.80 -8.51 2.94
CA TYR A 218 2.99 -7.42 3.90
C TYR A 218 1.83 -7.37 4.92
N GLY A 219 0.62 -7.77 4.51
CA GLY A 219 -0.54 -7.88 5.40
C GLY A 219 -0.31 -8.85 6.55
N GLU A 220 0.06 -10.10 6.26
CA GLU A 220 0.32 -11.12 7.29
C GLU A 220 1.47 -10.72 8.21
N SER A 221 2.52 -10.12 7.65
CA SER A 221 3.72 -9.71 8.39
C SER A 221 3.39 -8.71 9.50
N TRP A 222 2.61 -7.68 9.19
CA TRP A 222 2.12 -6.71 10.18
C TRP A 222 1.14 -7.34 11.18
N LEU A 223 0.25 -8.21 10.72
CA LEU A 223 -0.74 -8.90 11.56
C LEU A 223 -0.08 -9.73 12.67
N ALA A 224 1.07 -10.33 12.41
CA ALA A 224 1.79 -11.10 13.42
C ALA A 224 2.22 -10.23 14.62
N PHE A 225 2.73 -9.01 14.38
CA PHE A 225 3.09 -8.08 15.45
C PHE A 225 1.86 -7.54 16.17
N LEU A 226 0.78 -7.27 15.42
CA LEU A 226 -0.49 -6.85 16.01
C LEU A 226 -1.08 -7.95 16.92
N MET A 227 -1.00 -9.22 16.53
CA MET A 227 -1.40 -10.35 17.37
C MET A 227 -0.63 -10.34 18.69
N ILE A 228 0.70 -10.20 18.65
CA ILE A 228 1.54 -10.19 19.86
C ILE A 228 1.10 -9.05 20.78
N GLU A 229 0.89 -7.85 20.23
CA GLU A 229 0.41 -6.70 21.01
C GLU A 229 -0.96 -6.95 21.64
N ARG A 230 -1.88 -7.60 20.91
CA ARG A 230 -3.25 -7.87 21.38
C ARG A 230 -3.32 -8.98 22.43
N GLU A 231 -2.55 -10.05 22.26
CA GLU A 231 -2.59 -11.21 23.15
C GLU A 231 -1.67 -11.06 24.38
N PHE A 232 -0.50 -10.44 24.19
CA PHE A 232 0.55 -10.37 25.23
C PHE A 232 0.86 -8.94 25.68
N GLY A 233 0.25 -7.94 25.05
CA GLY A 233 0.45 -6.53 25.36
C GLY A 233 1.66 -5.91 24.67
N ILE A 234 1.71 -4.57 24.67
CA ILE A 234 2.78 -3.78 24.06
C ILE A 234 4.17 -4.13 24.61
N SER A 235 4.27 -4.46 25.91
CA SER A 235 5.53 -4.85 26.54
C SER A 235 6.13 -6.13 25.94
N ALA A 236 5.30 -7.06 25.45
CA ALA A 236 5.78 -8.25 24.75
C ALA A 236 6.40 -7.90 23.39
N VAL A 237 5.81 -6.96 22.65
CA VAL A 237 6.40 -6.48 21.40
C VAL A 237 7.72 -5.75 21.67
N HIS A 238 7.79 -4.90 22.70
CA HIS A 238 9.06 -4.27 23.08
C HIS A 238 10.12 -5.30 23.48
N GLY A 239 9.73 -6.37 24.19
CA GLY A 239 10.61 -7.48 24.51
C GLY A 239 11.12 -8.22 23.26
N LEU A 240 10.25 -8.39 22.25
CA LEU A 240 10.61 -8.96 20.96
C LEU A 240 11.60 -8.06 20.22
N VAL A 241 11.33 -6.76 20.11
CA VAL A 241 12.23 -5.78 19.48
C VAL A 241 13.60 -5.78 20.14
N ALA A 242 13.65 -5.75 21.48
CA ALA A 242 14.89 -5.82 22.21
C ALA A 242 15.69 -7.10 21.88
N GLY A 243 15.02 -8.27 21.90
CA GLY A 243 15.63 -9.55 21.55
C GLY A 243 16.11 -9.62 20.10
N LEU A 244 15.30 -9.14 19.15
CA LEU A 244 15.67 -9.04 17.73
C LEU A 244 16.91 -8.17 17.56
N PHE A 245 16.97 -7.01 18.21
CA PHE A 245 18.05 -6.04 18.04
C PHE A 245 19.35 -6.43 18.75
N SER A 246 19.31 -7.33 19.73
CA SER A 246 20.51 -7.77 20.47
C SER A 246 21.02 -9.15 20.07
N GLU A 247 20.12 -10.10 19.80
CA GLU A 247 20.46 -11.51 19.58
C GLU A 247 20.38 -11.92 18.11
N GLY A 248 19.60 -11.18 17.29
CA GLY A 248 19.41 -11.48 15.88
C GLY A 248 18.72 -12.81 15.59
N SER A 249 18.21 -13.53 16.61
CA SER A 249 17.42 -14.75 16.42
C SER A 249 15.94 -14.49 16.70
N PRO A 250 15.10 -14.39 15.66
CA PRO A 250 13.64 -14.27 15.82
C PRO A 250 13.04 -15.39 16.65
N GLN A 251 13.51 -16.62 16.48
CA GLN A 251 12.94 -17.80 17.14
C GLN A 251 13.09 -17.70 18.66
N VAL A 252 14.29 -17.36 19.13
CA VAL A 252 14.57 -17.20 20.57
C VAL A 252 13.79 -16.02 21.15
N ALA A 253 13.75 -14.89 20.43
CA ALA A 253 13.05 -13.70 20.89
C ALA A 253 11.53 -13.92 20.96
N LEU A 254 10.94 -14.58 19.95
CA LEU A 254 9.51 -14.94 19.92
C LEU A 254 9.16 -15.92 21.02
N GLN A 255 9.95 -16.97 21.22
CA GLN A 255 9.70 -17.95 22.25
C GLN A 255 9.75 -17.32 23.64
N ARG A 256 10.65 -16.37 23.87
CA ARG A 256 10.76 -15.66 25.14
C ARG A 256 9.50 -14.86 25.47
N VAL A 257 8.90 -14.18 24.48
CA VAL A 257 7.77 -13.28 24.73
C VAL A 257 6.40 -13.96 24.64
N THR A 258 6.29 -15.00 23.84
CA THR A 258 5.02 -15.74 23.63
C THR A 258 4.95 -17.05 24.40
N GLY A 259 6.10 -17.63 24.77
CA GLY A 259 6.19 -18.99 25.31
C GLY A 259 6.02 -20.10 24.26
N TRP A 260 5.87 -19.76 22.98
CA TRP A 260 5.66 -20.71 21.89
C TRP A 260 6.95 -20.97 21.13
N ASP A 261 7.14 -22.20 20.65
CA ASP A 261 8.16 -22.43 19.63
C ASP A 261 7.75 -21.75 18.30
N TYR A 262 8.69 -21.72 17.36
CA TYR A 262 8.50 -20.97 16.11
C TYR A 262 7.37 -21.53 15.24
N GLU A 263 7.21 -22.85 15.19
CA GLU A 263 6.17 -23.49 14.37
C GLU A 263 4.78 -23.24 14.96
N GLU A 264 4.66 -23.36 16.28
CA GLU A 264 3.41 -23.04 16.98
C GLU A 264 3.05 -21.55 16.83
N PHE A 265 4.04 -20.65 16.92
CA PHE A 265 3.82 -19.22 16.67
C PHE A 265 3.29 -18.97 15.26
N LYS A 266 3.92 -19.52 14.21
CA LYS A 266 3.45 -19.35 12.82
C LYS A 266 2.03 -19.84 12.63
N ARG A 267 1.71 -21.04 13.16
CA ARG A 267 0.37 -21.62 13.07
C ARG A 267 -0.68 -20.73 13.73
N ARG A 268 -0.37 -20.16 14.88
CA ARG A 268 -1.27 -19.26 15.62
C ARG A 268 -1.40 -17.90 14.95
N ALA A 269 -0.29 -17.28 14.56
CA ALA A 269 -0.29 -16.00 13.84
C ALA A 269 -1.13 -16.10 12.56
N ARG A 270 -0.97 -17.18 11.80
CA ARG A 270 -1.78 -17.46 10.62
C ARG A 270 -3.28 -17.60 10.94
N ALA A 271 -3.62 -18.40 11.94
CA ALA A 271 -5.02 -18.61 12.32
C ALA A 271 -5.66 -17.29 12.79
N TRP A 272 -4.96 -16.55 13.66
CA TRP A 272 -5.38 -15.27 14.19
C TRP A 272 -5.56 -14.23 13.09
N ALA A 273 -4.60 -14.13 12.17
CA ALA A 273 -4.67 -13.24 11.01
C ALA A 273 -5.91 -13.57 10.15
N ALA A 274 -6.15 -14.85 9.85
CA ALA A 274 -7.30 -15.27 9.06
C ALA A 274 -8.63 -14.96 9.76
N ASP A 275 -8.71 -15.15 11.08
CA ASP A 275 -9.91 -14.85 11.85
C ASP A 275 -10.19 -13.35 11.93
N LEU A 276 -9.16 -12.52 12.20
CA LEU A 276 -9.29 -11.07 12.18
C LEU A 276 -9.69 -10.57 10.79
N VAL A 277 -9.11 -11.16 9.73
CA VAL A 277 -9.47 -10.80 8.35
C VAL A 277 -10.95 -11.06 8.11
N ARG A 278 -11.45 -12.23 8.48
CA ARG A 278 -12.88 -12.58 8.32
C ARG A 278 -13.80 -11.72 9.18
N GLU A 279 -13.36 -11.35 10.39
CA GLU A 279 -14.12 -10.45 11.25
C GLU A 279 -14.26 -9.06 10.63
N GLU A 280 -13.15 -8.46 10.21
CA GLU A 280 -13.11 -7.14 9.58
C GLU A 280 -13.76 -7.12 8.19
N THR A 281 -13.93 -8.29 7.57
CA THR A 281 -14.59 -8.47 6.26
C THR A 281 -15.87 -9.30 6.37
N GLY A 282 -16.52 -9.33 7.54
CA GLY A 282 -17.72 -10.15 7.76
C GLY A 282 -18.90 -9.80 6.84
N ASP A 283 -18.88 -8.62 6.22
CA ASP A 283 -19.84 -8.13 5.25
C ASP A 283 -19.40 -8.35 3.79
N TRP A 284 -18.26 -9.02 3.56
CA TRP A 284 -17.66 -9.28 2.25
C TRP A 284 -18.62 -10.00 1.30
N ALA A 285 -19.23 -11.09 1.75
CA ALA A 285 -20.11 -11.89 0.90
C ALA A 285 -21.29 -11.07 0.36
N ALA A 286 -21.84 -10.16 1.18
CA ALA A 286 -22.93 -9.28 0.79
C ALA A 286 -22.46 -8.19 -0.20
N TYR A 287 -21.30 -7.56 0.06
CA TYR A 287 -20.68 -6.62 -0.88
C TYR A 287 -20.38 -7.27 -2.24
N VAL A 288 -19.76 -8.44 -2.21
CA VAL A 288 -19.39 -9.24 -3.39
C VAL A 288 -20.60 -9.62 -4.23
N ALA A 289 -21.71 -10.00 -3.60
CA ALA A 289 -22.93 -10.35 -4.34
C ALA A 289 -23.41 -9.16 -5.18
N ALA A 290 -23.41 -7.94 -4.62
CA ALA A 290 -23.72 -6.73 -5.36
C ALA A 290 -22.68 -6.43 -6.46
N LYS A 291 -21.40 -6.63 -6.15
CA LYS A 291 -20.29 -6.43 -7.09
C LYS A 291 -20.35 -7.37 -8.30
N ARG A 292 -20.73 -8.62 -8.12
CA ARG A 292 -20.92 -9.57 -9.24
C ARG A 292 -22.00 -9.09 -10.19
N GLY A 293 -23.15 -8.63 -9.68
CA GLY A 293 -24.19 -8.04 -10.52
C GLY A 293 -23.70 -6.80 -11.30
N TYR A 294 -22.91 -5.94 -10.64
CA TYR A 294 -22.29 -4.78 -11.28
C TYR A 294 -21.38 -5.20 -12.45
N LEU A 295 -20.50 -6.17 -12.22
CA LEU A 295 -19.57 -6.68 -13.25
C LEU A 295 -20.30 -7.43 -14.38
N ALA A 296 -21.40 -8.11 -14.08
CA ALA A 296 -22.27 -8.77 -15.06
C ALA A 296 -23.13 -7.79 -15.87
N LYS A 297 -23.03 -6.48 -15.63
CA LYS A 297 -23.83 -5.41 -16.23
C LYS A 297 -25.34 -5.52 -15.92
N GLU A 298 -25.70 -6.17 -14.81
CA GLU A 298 -27.07 -6.27 -14.31
C GLU A 298 -27.40 -5.04 -13.45
N HIS A 299 -27.38 -3.85 -14.06
CA HIS A 299 -27.31 -2.57 -13.33
C HIS A 299 -28.42 -2.38 -12.29
N ASP A 300 -29.67 -2.73 -12.62
CA ASP A 300 -30.81 -2.58 -11.70
C ASP A 300 -30.71 -3.52 -10.49
N ALA A 301 -30.35 -4.78 -10.74
CA ALA A 301 -30.18 -5.77 -9.68
C ALA A 301 -28.97 -5.44 -8.80
N ALA A 302 -27.87 -4.99 -9.41
CA ALA A 302 -26.67 -4.55 -8.71
C ALA A 302 -26.93 -3.34 -7.82
N GLU A 303 -27.69 -2.35 -8.31
CA GLU A 303 -28.03 -1.16 -7.52
C GLU A 303 -28.88 -1.54 -6.30
N ALA A 304 -29.92 -2.35 -6.51
CA ALA A 304 -30.76 -2.84 -5.42
C ALA A 304 -29.98 -3.68 -4.39
N ALA A 305 -28.99 -4.45 -4.84
CA ALA A 305 -28.09 -5.21 -3.98
C ALA A 305 -27.17 -4.28 -3.17
N TYR A 306 -26.59 -3.24 -3.78
CA TYR A 306 -25.81 -2.24 -3.03
C TYR A 306 -26.67 -1.46 -2.03
N ASP A 307 -27.90 -1.09 -2.39
CA ASP A 307 -28.81 -0.42 -1.45
C ASP A 307 -29.16 -1.31 -0.26
N THR A 308 -29.34 -2.61 -0.50
CA THR A 308 -29.54 -3.59 0.56
C THR A 308 -28.31 -3.69 1.46
N TYR A 309 -27.13 -3.87 0.87
CA TYR A 309 -25.86 -3.91 1.59
C TYR A 309 -25.66 -2.64 2.44
N LEU A 310 -25.85 -1.44 1.89
CA LEU A 310 -25.65 -0.17 2.60
C LEU A 310 -26.62 0.02 3.78
N ARG A 311 -27.79 -0.61 3.72
CA ARG A 311 -28.80 -0.59 4.79
C ARG A 311 -28.48 -1.61 5.88
N GLU A 312 -28.04 -2.81 5.50
CA GLU A 312 -27.68 -3.88 6.45
C GLU A 312 -26.34 -3.61 7.13
N TYR A 313 -25.41 -2.96 6.43
CA TYR A 313 -24.05 -2.67 6.88
C TYR A 313 -23.76 -1.15 6.80
N PRO A 314 -24.46 -0.32 7.59
CA PRO A 314 -24.30 1.14 7.55
C PRO A 314 -22.92 1.61 8.03
N SER A 315 -22.16 0.74 8.69
CA SER A 315 -20.76 0.90 9.09
C SER A 315 -19.86 -0.23 8.56
N GLY A 316 -20.30 -0.91 7.49
CA GLY A 316 -19.56 -2.02 6.87
C GLY A 316 -18.21 -1.59 6.31
N ALA A 317 -17.28 -2.53 6.22
CA ALA A 317 -15.91 -2.28 5.76
C ALA A 317 -15.87 -1.80 4.29
N PHE A 318 -16.84 -2.24 3.47
CA PHE A 318 -16.94 -1.88 2.05
C PHE A 318 -17.94 -0.77 1.76
N ARG A 319 -18.49 -0.10 2.79
CA ARG A 319 -19.51 0.94 2.65
C ARG A 319 -19.14 2.02 1.64
N ALA A 320 -17.93 2.56 1.72
CA ALA A 320 -17.53 3.68 0.87
C ALA A 320 -17.42 3.27 -0.61
N LEU A 321 -17.02 2.03 -0.88
CA LEU A 321 -16.99 1.49 -2.24
C LEU A 321 -18.37 1.16 -2.76
N ALA A 322 -19.21 0.54 -1.93
CA ALA A 322 -20.61 0.30 -2.26
C ALA A 322 -21.31 1.62 -2.60
N LEU A 323 -21.05 2.70 -1.86
CA LEU A 323 -21.55 4.04 -2.20
C LEU A 323 -21.03 4.52 -3.56
N ALA A 324 -19.72 4.36 -3.84
CA ALA A 324 -19.13 4.80 -5.11
C ALA A 324 -19.67 4.01 -6.31
N GLU A 325 -19.87 2.71 -6.16
CA GLU A 325 -20.40 1.82 -7.20
C GLU A 325 -21.89 2.04 -7.42
N SER A 326 -22.64 2.26 -6.34
CA SER A 326 -24.05 2.63 -6.38
C SER A 326 -24.26 4.03 -6.98
N ALA A 327 -23.31 4.96 -6.83
CA ALA A 327 -23.31 6.25 -7.52
C ALA A 327 -23.11 6.08 -9.03
N ASP A 328 -22.19 5.20 -9.43
CA ASP A 328 -21.92 4.91 -10.84
C ASP A 328 -23.15 4.35 -11.56
N LEU A 329 -23.81 3.37 -10.94
CA LEU A 329 -25.04 2.77 -11.47
C LEU A 329 -26.16 3.78 -11.65
N ARG A 330 -26.35 4.71 -10.70
CA ARG A 330 -27.34 5.78 -10.81
C ARG A 330 -27.05 6.72 -11.97
N LEU A 331 -25.78 7.08 -12.18
CA LEU A 331 -25.38 7.86 -13.35
C LEU A 331 -25.72 7.14 -14.66
N LEU A 332 -25.46 5.83 -14.74
CA LEU A 332 -25.78 5.03 -15.93
C LEU A 332 -27.29 4.98 -16.22
N ARG A 333 -28.13 5.19 -15.19
CA ARG A 333 -29.60 5.24 -15.31
C ARG A 333 -30.15 6.65 -15.52
N GLY A 334 -29.29 7.67 -15.60
CA GLY A 334 -29.72 9.06 -15.73
C GLY A 334 -30.26 9.68 -14.44
N ASP A 335 -29.80 9.21 -13.27
CA ASP A 335 -30.10 9.79 -11.95
C ASP A 335 -28.85 10.48 -11.33
N PRO A 336 -28.51 11.70 -11.80
CA PRO A 336 -27.35 12.44 -11.26
C PRO A 336 -27.55 12.91 -9.81
N ASP A 337 -28.78 13.20 -9.40
CA ASP A 337 -29.09 13.64 -8.03
C ASP A 337 -28.86 12.52 -7.01
N GLY A 338 -29.34 11.31 -7.31
CA GLY A 338 -29.09 10.15 -6.48
C GLY A 338 -27.60 9.78 -6.45
N ALA A 339 -26.89 9.89 -7.57
CA ALA A 339 -25.44 9.68 -7.60
C ALA A 339 -24.69 10.70 -6.72
N ARG A 340 -25.08 11.98 -6.78
CA ARG A 340 -24.52 13.05 -5.93
C ARG A 340 -24.71 12.75 -4.44
N ALA A 341 -25.92 12.37 -4.04
CA ALA A 341 -26.21 12.01 -2.66
C ALA A 341 -25.29 10.89 -2.13
N ARG A 342 -24.96 9.90 -2.97
CA ARG A 342 -24.02 8.82 -2.62
C ARG A 342 -22.59 9.34 -2.48
N VAL A 343 -22.12 10.16 -3.40
CA VAL A 343 -20.76 10.72 -3.34
C VAL A 343 -20.58 11.63 -2.12
N ASP A 344 -21.59 12.44 -1.78
CA ASP A 344 -21.53 13.31 -0.61
C ASP A 344 -21.51 12.50 0.71
N ALA A 345 -22.19 11.35 0.74
CA ALA A 345 -22.12 10.40 1.85
C ALA A 345 -20.76 9.69 2.00
N ILE A 346 -19.91 9.71 0.95
CA ILE A 346 -18.51 9.29 1.04
C ILE A 346 -17.66 10.47 1.52
N ALA A 347 -17.86 11.66 0.95
CA ALA A 347 -17.06 12.85 1.27
C ALA A 347 -17.13 13.22 2.76
N SER A 348 -18.26 12.96 3.44
CA SER A 348 -18.39 13.12 4.89
C SER A 348 -17.44 12.25 5.71
N ALA A 349 -16.88 11.19 5.12
CA ALA A 349 -15.90 10.30 5.75
C ALA A 349 -14.45 10.67 5.40
N ALA A 350 -14.21 11.78 4.69
CA ALA A 350 -12.88 12.25 4.29
C ALA A 350 -12.03 11.16 3.60
N PRO A 351 -12.46 10.65 2.43
CA PRO A 351 -11.76 9.56 1.76
C PRO A 351 -10.33 9.98 1.37
N VAL A 352 -9.39 9.05 1.45
CA VAL A 352 -7.99 9.24 1.03
C VAL A 352 -7.62 8.32 -0.15
N GLY A 353 -6.54 8.65 -0.85
CA GLY A 353 -5.95 7.78 -1.89
C GLY A 353 -6.88 7.47 -3.06
N ALA A 354 -6.97 6.18 -3.44
CA ALA A 354 -7.73 5.72 -4.61
C ALA A 354 -9.22 6.03 -4.53
N LEU A 355 -9.81 6.02 -3.33
CA LEU A 355 -11.22 6.33 -3.14
C LEU A 355 -11.49 7.83 -3.35
N ALA A 356 -10.60 8.71 -2.88
CA ALA A 356 -10.70 10.15 -3.13
C ALA A 356 -10.69 10.46 -4.64
N ARG A 357 -9.77 9.83 -5.39
CA ARG A 357 -9.72 9.89 -6.86
C ARG A 357 -11.03 9.46 -7.49
N ARG A 358 -11.57 8.32 -7.04
CA ARG A 358 -12.84 7.79 -7.55
C ARG A 358 -14.01 8.74 -7.28
N CYS A 359 -14.08 9.34 -6.09
CA CYS A 359 -15.08 10.36 -5.78
C CYS A 359 -14.97 11.59 -6.67
N LEU A 360 -13.75 12.09 -6.91
CA LEU A 360 -13.54 13.23 -7.80
C LEU A 360 -13.98 12.92 -9.24
N HIS A 361 -13.63 11.73 -9.74
CA HIS A 361 -14.09 11.25 -11.04
C HIS A 361 -15.63 11.19 -11.12
N LEU A 362 -16.29 10.64 -10.10
CA LEU A 362 -17.76 10.59 -10.04
C LEU A 362 -18.36 12.00 -10.05
N ARG A 363 -17.78 12.97 -9.34
CA ARG A 363 -18.22 14.37 -9.35
C ARG A 363 -18.13 15.00 -10.73
N ILE A 364 -17.04 14.74 -11.46
CA ILE A 364 -16.89 15.19 -12.86
C ILE A 364 -18.01 14.60 -13.73
N ARG A 365 -18.29 13.30 -13.60
CA ARG A 365 -19.36 12.62 -14.34
C ARG A 365 -20.75 13.18 -14.01
N ILE A 366 -21.03 13.44 -12.72
CA ILE A 366 -22.27 14.09 -12.26
C ILE A 366 -22.43 15.47 -12.91
N ALA A 367 -21.41 16.34 -12.79
CA ALA A 367 -21.44 17.68 -13.35
C ALA A 367 -21.65 17.66 -14.87
N ARG A 368 -21.04 16.70 -15.58
CA ARG A 368 -21.24 16.51 -17.01
C ARG A 368 -22.67 16.08 -17.35
N ALA A 369 -23.26 15.16 -16.59
CA ALA A 369 -24.65 14.73 -16.78
C ALA A 369 -25.65 15.89 -16.60
N GLU A 370 -25.36 16.80 -15.67
CA GLU A 370 -26.13 18.01 -15.42
C GLU A 370 -25.83 19.18 -16.38
N LYS A 371 -24.82 19.02 -17.25
CA LYS A 371 -24.31 20.07 -18.16
C LYS A 371 -23.74 21.30 -17.42
N ASP A 372 -23.26 21.13 -16.19
CA ASP A 372 -22.52 22.14 -15.41
C ASP A 372 -21.04 22.16 -15.84
N TRP A 373 -20.78 22.73 -17.03
CA TRP A 373 -19.43 22.84 -17.58
C TRP A 373 -18.44 23.63 -16.71
N PRO A 374 -18.84 24.74 -16.04
CA PRO A 374 -17.97 25.39 -15.06
C PRO A 374 -17.51 24.48 -13.93
N ALA A 375 -18.39 23.62 -13.40
CA ALA A 375 -17.99 22.62 -12.40
C ALA A 375 -17.07 21.55 -12.98
N VAL A 376 -17.33 21.07 -14.20
CA VAL A 376 -16.43 20.13 -14.90
C VAL A 376 -15.02 20.72 -15.04
N GLU A 377 -14.88 21.96 -15.52
CA GLU A 377 -13.58 22.61 -15.69
C GLU A 377 -12.82 22.71 -14.37
N ARG A 378 -13.51 23.15 -13.29
CA ARG A 378 -12.92 23.24 -11.95
C ARG A 378 -12.50 21.86 -11.41
N LEU A 379 -13.37 20.86 -11.47
CA LEU A 379 -13.09 19.53 -10.93
C LEU A 379 -12.01 18.79 -11.74
N CYS A 380 -11.94 19.01 -13.06
CA CYS A 380 -10.84 18.49 -13.88
C CYS A 380 -9.51 19.18 -13.53
N LEU A 381 -9.51 20.48 -13.24
CA LEU A 381 -8.33 21.17 -12.74
C LEU A 381 -7.90 20.60 -11.39
N ASP A 382 -8.83 20.41 -10.46
CA ASP A 382 -8.57 19.75 -9.18
C ASP A 382 -7.99 18.34 -9.41
N PHE A 383 -8.56 17.57 -10.34
CA PHE A 383 -8.08 16.23 -10.67
C PHE A 383 -6.68 16.24 -11.27
N ILE A 384 -6.38 17.18 -12.17
CA ILE A 384 -5.06 17.33 -12.77
C ILE A 384 -4.04 17.76 -11.72
N HIS A 385 -4.42 18.68 -10.82
CA HIS A 385 -3.58 19.15 -9.74
C HIS A 385 -3.29 18.05 -8.71
N ASP A 386 -4.27 17.20 -8.44
CA ASP A 386 -4.16 16.16 -7.42
C ASP A 386 -3.62 14.83 -7.96
N PHE A 387 -3.82 14.49 -9.26
CA PHE A 387 -3.73 13.08 -9.71
C PHE A 387 -3.13 12.79 -11.10
N GLU A 388 -2.66 13.77 -11.89
CA GLU A 388 -2.09 13.51 -13.24
C GLU A 388 -0.61 13.06 -13.20
N TRP A 389 -0.34 12.01 -12.44
CA TRP A 389 0.97 11.33 -12.39
C TRP A 389 0.71 9.82 -12.32
N ASP A 390 0.51 9.17 -13.48
CA ASP A 390 0.18 7.73 -13.60
C ASP A 390 1.22 6.79 -12.96
N ASP A 391 0.83 5.53 -12.74
CA ASP A 391 1.70 4.48 -12.17
C ASP A 391 2.84 4.03 -13.14
N ASN A 392 2.94 4.59 -14.36
CA ASN A 392 3.95 4.24 -15.37
C ASN A 392 4.99 5.34 -15.63
N GLY A 393 4.95 6.47 -14.91
CA GLY A 393 5.95 7.53 -15.03
C GLY A 393 5.92 8.29 -16.36
N ALA A 394 4.88 8.14 -17.18
CA ALA A 394 4.77 8.86 -18.44
C ALA A 394 4.28 10.30 -18.21
N THR A 395 5.22 11.24 -18.07
CA THR A 395 4.91 12.67 -18.03
C THR A 395 4.27 13.14 -19.33
N ARG A 396 2.97 13.42 -19.33
CA ARG A 396 2.45 14.51 -20.18
C ARG A 396 2.62 15.81 -19.40
N ASP A 397 3.41 16.74 -19.94
CA ASP A 397 3.56 18.08 -19.37
C ASP A 397 2.17 18.69 -19.19
N VAL A 398 1.80 19.01 -17.95
CA VAL A 398 0.52 19.64 -17.57
C VAL A 398 0.23 20.87 -18.43
N ARG A 399 1.27 21.59 -18.89
CA ARG A 399 1.15 22.75 -19.79
C ARG A 399 0.67 22.38 -21.19
N THR A 400 0.86 21.14 -21.62
CA THR A 400 0.38 20.59 -22.91
C THR A 400 -0.94 19.83 -22.77
N ALA A 401 -1.11 19.09 -21.68
CA ALA A 401 -2.33 18.33 -21.39
C ALA A 401 -3.52 19.27 -21.12
N LEU A 402 -3.32 20.36 -20.36
CA LEU A 402 -4.42 21.24 -19.99
C LEU A 402 -5.06 21.98 -21.18
N PRO A 403 -4.31 22.57 -22.14
CA PRO A 403 -4.89 23.13 -23.36
C PRO A 403 -5.56 22.06 -24.25
N GLU A 404 -5.08 20.83 -24.27
CA GLU A 404 -5.70 19.73 -25.00
C GLU A 404 -7.01 19.27 -24.35
N ALA A 405 -7.00 19.03 -23.04
CA ALA A 405 -8.19 18.70 -22.25
C ALA A 405 -9.25 19.80 -22.37
N ARG A 406 -8.85 21.08 -22.29
CA ARG A 406 -9.74 22.23 -22.50
C ARG A 406 -10.31 22.27 -23.91
N ARG A 407 -9.51 21.96 -24.94
CA ARG A 407 -10.00 21.83 -26.34
C ARG A 407 -10.97 20.67 -26.51
N LYS A 408 -10.69 19.50 -25.92
CA LYS A 408 -11.61 18.33 -25.93
C LYS A 408 -12.93 18.67 -25.21
N MET A 409 -12.86 19.36 -24.07
CA MET A 409 -14.03 19.83 -23.32
C MET A 409 -14.87 20.84 -24.13
N LEU A 410 -14.23 21.83 -24.79
CA LEU A 410 -14.93 22.79 -25.64
C LEU A 410 -15.60 22.11 -26.84
N ARG A 411 -14.93 21.13 -27.47
CA ARG A 411 -15.55 20.30 -28.52
C ARG A 411 -16.75 19.51 -28.01
N ALA A 412 -16.68 18.96 -26.79
CA ALA A 412 -17.81 18.25 -26.18
C ALA A 412 -19.01 19.17 -25.91
N LYS A 413 -18.73 20.42 -25.50
CA LYS A 413 -19.73 21.47 -25.28
C LYS A 413 -20.39 21.93 -26.58
N GLU A 414 -19.62 22.08 -27.67
CA GLU A 414 -20.09 22.59 -28.96
C GLU A 414 -20.74 21.52 -29.84
N GLY A 415 -20.22 20.30 -29.80
CA GLY A 415 -20.61 19.22 -30.70
C GLY A 415 -21.87 18.46 -30.29
N GLY A 416 -22.44 18.75 -29.11
CA GLY A 416 -23.57 17.99 -28.56
C GLY A 416 -23.30 16.50 -28.72
N ILE A 417 -22.24 15.98 -28.09
CA ILE A 417 -21.82 14.58 -28.24
C ILE A 417 -23.03 13.68 -27.95
N THR A 418 -23.59 13.16 -29.04
CA THR A 418 -24.67 12.18 -29.12
C THR A 418 -24.11 10.77 -29.29
N SER A 419 -22.78 10.59 -29.27
CA SER A 419 -22.24 9.27 -29.07
C SER A 419 -22.52 8.89 -27.62
N GLU A 420 -23.64 8.19 -27.42
CA GLU A 420 -23.76 7.25 -26.32
C GLU A 420 -22.43 6.52 -26.22
N PRO A 421 -21.79 6.46 -25.04
CA PRO A 421 -20.64 5.59 -24.88
C PRO A 421 -21.10 4.19 -25.29
N VAL A 422 -20.42 3.58 -26.26
CA VAL A 422 -20.70 2.17 -26.61
C VAL A 422 -20.52 1.37 -25.32
N PRO A 423 -21.56 0.70 -24.79
CA PRO A 423 -21.48 0.04 -23.49
C PRO A 423 -20.51 -1.15 -23.50
N GLY A 424 -19.20 -0.92 -23.36
CA GLY A 424 -18.21 -1.99 -23.37
C GLY A 424 -16.79 -1.60 -23.80
N GLU A 425 -16.58 -0.41 -24.36
CA GLU A 425 -15.23 0.13 -24.53
C GLU A 425 -14.95 1.07 -23.37
N ALA A 426 -13.99 0.72 -22.50
CA ALA A 426 -13.26 1.76 -21.81
C ALA A 426 -12.63 2.61 -22.91
N ASP A 427 -12.86 3.92 -22.88
CA ASP A 427 -12.20 4.85 -23.79
C ASP A 427 -10.69 4.54 -23.78
N PRO A 428 -10.12 4.02 -24.89
CA PRO A 428 -8.73 3.58 -24.89
C PRO A 428 -7.74 4.74 -24.73
N GLU A 429 -8.19 6.00 -24.82
CA GLU A 429 -7.37 7.18 -24.49
C GLU A 429 -7.41 7.57 -22.99
N PHE A 430 -8.25 6.94 -22.16
CA PHE A 430 -8.45 7.26 -20.73
C PHE A 430 -8.14 6.11 -19.76
N ARG A 431 -7.55 5.01 -20.26
CA ARG A 431 -6.60 4.21 -19.46
C ARG A 431 -5.26 4.92 -19.47
#